data_AF-A0A537A7N1-F1
#
_entry.id   AF-A0A537A7N1-F1
#
_cell.length_a   1.000
_cell.length_b   1.000
_cell.length_c   1.000
_cell.angle_alpha   90.00
_cell.angle_beta   90.00
_cell.angle_gamma   90.00
#
_symmetry.space_group_name_H-M   'P 1'
#
loop_
_entity.id
_entity.type
_entity.pdbx_description
1 polymer ?
#
loop_
_entity_poly.entity_id
_entity_poly.type
_entity_poly.pdbx_seq_one_letter_code
_entity_poly.pdbx_strand_id
1 'polypeptide(L)'
;VVSALLRSPAALVRRGLSGDERLAVLSTLLKAFFAPIMAVSLMRFTMGSLDNGWAMVAGGALDADFAHAFNRYGFWLAMQTILLVDVLLFTVGYLVELPTLKNEIRSVDPTLVGWTAALLCYPPFNGITSHVLGYQVSDFPQFDNPTAHVLLNILLLALMAIYAGASVALGFKASNLTHRGIVERGPYAVIRHPAYTCKNMAWWIGSVPLVSAAFSQSWFNGILALGTVVGWTMLYVLRAITEEDHLRSVDGAYAAYAERVRYRFVPGLV
;
A
#
# COMPACT_ATOMS: atom_id res chain seq x y z
N VAL A 1 -0.40 10.80 29.73
CA VAL A 1 -0.14 9.33 29.73
C VAL A 1 1.29 8.99 30.15
N VAL A 2 2.34 9.37 29.41
CA VAL A 2 3.74 8.98 29.74
C VAL A 2 4.14 9.34 31.18
N SER A 3 3.86 10.57 31.62
CA SER A 3 4.12 10.99 33.01
C SER A 3 3.34 10.19 34.06
N ALA A 4 2.09 9.81 33.77
CA ALA A 4 1.26 9.00 34.66
C ALA A 4 1.73 7.54 34.72
N LEU A 5 2.16 7.00 33.58
CA LEU A 5 2.70 5.63 33.45
C LEU A 5 4.04 5.49 34.18
N LEU A 6 4.90 6.51 34.09
CA LEU A 6 6.17 6.58 34.82
C LEU A 6 6.00 6.75 36.33
N ARG A 7 4.94 7.43 36.79
CA ARG A 7 4.69 7.69 38.22
C ARG A 7 3.92 6.58 38.92
N SER A 8 2.93 5.98 38.26
CA SER A 8 2.10 4.92 38.86
C SER A 8 1.46 4.01 37.79
N PRO A 9 2.21 3.03 37.26
CA PRO A 9 1.71 2.13 36.23
C PRO A 9 0.51 1.30 36.70
N ALA A 10 0.52 0.86 37.97
CA ALA A 10 -0.56 0.06 38.55
C ALA A 10 -1.89 0.84 38.72
N ALA A 11 -1.84 2.16 38.86
CA ALA A 11 -3.04 3.00 38.91
C ALA A 11 -3.62 3.22 37.51
N LEU A 12 -2.76 3.41 36.50
CA LEU A 12 -3.18 3.56 35.11
C LEU A 12 -3.83 2.29 34.56
N VAL A 13 -3.25 1.12 34.86
CA VAL A 13 -3.83 -0.17 34.46
C VAL A 13 -5.22 -0.37 35.08
N ARG A 14 -5.40 0.00 36.36
CA ARG A 14 -6.71 -0.11 37.03
C ARG A 14 -7.76 0.86 36.50
N ARG A 15 -7.37 2.09 36.15
CA ARG A 15 -8.29 3.10 35.60
C ARG A 15 -8.64 2.83 34.14
N GLY A 16 -7.73 2.20 33.40
CA GLY A 16 -7.77 2.18 31.95
C GLY A 16 -7.42 3.55 31.34
N LEU A 17 -7.36 3.58 30.01
CA LEU A 17 -7.16 4.80 29.24
C LEU A 17 -8.51 5.41 28.88
N SER A 18 -8.64 6.73 29.04
CA SER A 18 -9.74 7.48 28.43
C SER A 18 -9.65 7.44 26.90
N GLY A 19 -10.72 7.82 26.20
CA GLY A 19 -10.76 7.86 24.73
C GLY A 19 -9.61 8.68 24.15
N ASP A 20 -9.41 9.89 24.66
CA ASP A 20 -8.35 10.81 24.19
C ASP A 20 -6.95 10.29 24.50
N GLU A 21 -6.75 9.68 25.68
CA GLU A 21 -5.48 9.06 26.04
C GLU A 21 -5.15 7.86 25.15
N ARG A 22 -6.15 7.04 24.85
CA ARG A 22 -6.01 5.91 23.94
C ARG A 22 -5.67 6.38 22.53
N LEU A 23 -6.38 7.40 22.03
CA LEU A 23 -6.12 8.01 20.73
C LEU A 23 -4.70 8.56 20.65
N ALA A 24 -4.26 9.29 21.69
CA ALA A 24 -2.91 9.84 21.75
C ALA A 24 -1.83 8.75 21.72
N VAL A 25 -2.02 7.66 22.49
CA VAL A 25 -1.08 6.52 22.50
C VAL A 25 -1.03 5.84 21.13
N LEU A 26 -2.18 5.48 20.58
CA LEU A 26 -2.24 4.78 19.29
C LEU A 26 -1.69 5.64 18.14
N SER A 27 -2.01 6.94 18.13
CA SER A 27 -1.48 7.88 17.13
C SER A 27 0.04 8.03 17.24
N THR A 28 0.57 8.03 18.47
CA THR A 28 2.02 8.09 18.70
C THR A 28 2.70 6.82 18.20
N LEU A 29 2.18 5.64 18.54
CA LEU A 29 2.71 4.34 18.07
C LEU A 29 2.66 4.25 16.54
N LEU A 30 1.54 4.68 15.95
CA LEU A 30 1.32 4.69 14.51
C LEU A 30 2.39 5.54 13.81
N LYS A 31 2.58 6.78 14.25
CA LYS A 31 3.57 7.69 13.67
C LYS A 31 4.99 7.20 13.92
N ALA A 32 5.29 6.68 15.11
CA ALA A 32 6.61 6.12 15.41
C ALA A 32 6.98 4.96 14.48
N PHE A 33 6.00 4.15 14.07
CA PHE A 33 6.22 3.07 13.11
C PHE A 33 6.29 3.56 11.66
N PHE A 34 5.27 4.29 11.20
CA PHE A 34 5.13 4.61 9.77
C PHE A 34 5.95 5.81 9.32
N ALA A 35 6.11 6.85 10.13
CA ALA A 35 6.78 8.07 9.68
C ALA A 35 8.25 7.84 9.27
N PRO A 36 9.08 7.07 10.01
CA PRO A 36 10.44 6.75 9.57
C PRO A 36 10.47 5.94 8.28
N ILE A 37 9.58 4.94 8.14
CA ILE A 37 9.48 4.11 6.93
C ILE A 37 9.13 4.99 5.72
N MET A 38 8.17 5.90 5.88
CA MET A 38 7.77 6.82 4.81
C MET A 38 8.90 7.77 4.44
N ALA A 39 9.60 8.36 5.40
CA ALA A 39 10.73 9.26 5.12
C ALA A 39 11.88 8.56 4.37
N VAL A 40 12.26 7.34 4.80
CA VAL A 40 13.30 6.55 4.12
C VAL A 40 12.85 6.13 2.73
N SER A 41 11.58 5.72 2.59
CA SER A 41 11.01 5.32 1.29
C SER A 41 10.93 6.52 0.34
N LEU A 42 10.54 7.70 0.84
CA LEU A 42 10.48 8.93 0.07
C LEU A 42 11.84 9.29 -0.52
N MET A 43 12.89 9.24 0.32
CA MET A 43 14.26 9.44 -0.13
C MET A 43 14.66 8.41 -1.18
N ARG A 44 14.40 7.11 -0.93
CA ARG A 44 14.72 6.02 -1.86
C ARG A 44 14.06 6.21 -3.23
N PHE A 45 12.76 6.49 -3.27
CA PHE A 45 12.03 6.65 -4.53
C PHE A 45 12.39 7.95 -5.26
N THR A 46 12.75 9.01 -4.51
CA THR A 46 13.30 10.24 -5.10
C THR A 46 14.63 9.96 -5.79
N MET A 47 15.58 9.33 -5.08
CA MET A 47 16.88 8.96 -5.64
C MET A 47 16.72 8.01 -6.83
N GLY A 48 15.89 6.98 -6.69
CA GLY A 48 15.63 6.02 -7.78
C GLY A 48 15.03 6.68 -9.02
N SER A 49 14.09 7.61 -8.87
CA SER A 49 13.52 8.37 -9.99
C SER A 49 14.59 9.23 -10.67
N LEU A 50 15.39 9.97 -9.89
CA LEU A 50 16.49 10.80 -10.42
C LEU A 50 17.56 9.97 -11.13
N ASP A 51 18.01 8.87 -10.53
CA ASP A 51 19.05 7.99 -11.08
C ASP A 51 18.60 7.38 -12.41
N ASN A 52 17.38 6.88 -12.49
CA ASN A 52 16.84 6.32 -13.73
C ASN A 52 16.59 7.40 -14.79
N GLY A 53 16.14 8.58 -14.39
CA GLY A 53 15.94 9.72 -15.30
C GLY A 53 17.25 10.20 -15.89
N TRP A 54 18.28 10.34 -15.06
CA TRP A 54 19.62 10.69 -15.51
C TRP A 54 20.22 9.62 -16.41
N ALA A 55 20.13 8.34 -16.03
CA ALA A 55 20.62 7.24 -16.82
C ALA A 55 19.92 7.11 -18.18
N MET A 56 18.62 7.45 -18.26
CA MET A 56 17.86 7.49 -19.50
C MET A 56 18.40 8.56 -20.46
N VAL A 57 18.67 9.77 -19.96
CA VAL A 57 19.23 10.87 -20.76
C VAL A 57 20.67 10.59 -21.16
N ALA A 58 21.53 10.25 -20.19
CA ALA A 58 22.95 9.98 -20.42
C ALA A 58 23.20 8.73 -21.27
N GLY A 59 22.31 7.74 -21.19
CA GLY A 59 22.37 6.49 -21.94
C GLY A 59 21.85 6.59 -23.38
N GLY A 60 21.51 7.79 -23.87
CA GLY A 60 21.01 7.98 -25.24
C GLY A 60 19.65 7.33 -25.50
N ALA A 61 18.83 7.13 -24.46
CA ALA A 61 17.54 6.44 -24.61
C ALA A 61 16.54 7.23 -25.49
N LEU A 62 16.76 8.53 -25.68
CA LEU A 62 15.96 9.37 -26.59
C LEU A 62 16.18 9.01 -28.06
N ASP A 63 17.35 8.45 -28.40
CA ASP A 63 17.71 8.02 -29.74
C ASP A 63 17.50 6.50 -29.95
N ALA A 64 17.20 5.78 -28.87
CA ALA A 64 16.97 4.34 -28.90
C ALA A 64 15.54 3.99 -29.34
N ASP A 65 15.33 2.75 -29.78
CA ASP A 65 13.98 2.23 -29.97
C ASP A 65 13.22 2.16 -28.64
N PHE A 66 11.90 2.24 -28.70
CA PHE A 66 11.05 2.28 -27.52
C PHE A 66 11.26 1.08 -26.60
N ALA A 67 11.39 -0.14 -27.13
CA ALA A 67 11.52 -1.33 -26.31
C ALA A 67 12.85 -1.34 -25.54
N HIS A 68 13.94 -0.96 -26.20
CA HIS A 68 15.23 -0.81 -25.54
C HIS A 68 15.19 0.27 -24.44
N ALA A 69 14.67 1.46 -24.75
CA ALA A 69 14.54 2.56 -23.80
C ALA A 69 13.66 2.19 -22.59
N PHE A 70 12.51 1.55 -22.85
CA PHE A 70 11.57 1.09 -21.84
C PHE A 70 12.20 0.05 -20.91
N ASN A 71 12.82 -0.99 -21.45
CA ASN A 71 13.39 -2.08 -20.66
C ASN A 71 14.58 -1.65 -19.83
N ARG A 72 15.41 -0.76 -20.37
CA ARG A 72 16.65 -0.38 -19.70
C ARG A 72 16.46 0.67 -18.62
N TYR A 73 15.60 1.66 -18.86
CA TYR A 73 15.44 2.82 -17.97
C TYR A 73 13.99 3.22 -17.74
N GLY A 74 13.16 3.19 -18.80
CA GLY A 74 11.81 3.76 -18.78
C GLY A 74 10.88 3.10 -17.76
N PHE A 75 10.92 1.76 -17.64
CA PHE A 75 10.12 1.03 -16.68
C PHE A 75 10.42 1.47 -15.24
N TRP A 76 11.71 1.46 -14.86
CA TRP A 76 12.13 1.81 -13.51
C TRP A 76 11.91 3.29 -13.21
N LEU A 77 12.19 4.19 -14.17
CA LEU A 77 11.85 5.60 -14.01
C LEU A 77 10.36 5.79 -13.70
N ALA A 78 9.48 5.15 -14.48
CA ALA A 78 8.04 5.24 -14.28
C ALA A 78 7.63 4.66 -12.92
N MET A 79 8.07 3.44 -12.58
CA MET A 79 7.74 2.78 -11.32
C MET A 79 8.20 3.59 -10.09
N GLN A 80 9.45 4.05 -10.09
CA GLN A 80 10.01 4.84 -8.98
C GLN A 80 9.26 6.16 -8.81
N THR A 81 8.88 6.80 -9.93
CA THR A 81 8.10 8.05 -9.89
C THR A 81 6.67 7.83 -9.39
N ILE A 82 6.02 6.73 -9.79
CA ILE A 82 4.69 6.35 -9.28
C ILE A 82 4.73 6.14 -7.77
N LEU A 83 5.71 5.37 -7.27
CA LEU A 83 5.87 5.09 -5.85
C LEU A 83 6.31 6.32 -5.05
N LEU A 84 7.09 7.22 -5.66
CA LEU A 84 7.43 8.54 -5.11
C LEU A 84 6.17 9.34 -4.81
N VAL A 85 5.24 9.44 -5.78
CA VAL A 85 3.98 10.18 -5.60
C VAL A 85 3.13 9.58 -4.47
N ASP A 86 3.00 8.26 -4.43
CA ASP A 86 2.28 7.56 -3.36
C ASP A 86 2.87 7.88 -1.98
N VAL A 87 4.17 7.62 -1.81
CA VAL A 87 4.85 7.76 -0.52
C VAL A 87 4.96 9.21 -0.08
N LEU A 88 5.07 10.18 -1.00
CA LEU A 88 5.06 11.59 -0.65
C LEU A 88 3.79 11.97 0.12
N LEU A 89 2.63 11.51 -0.36
CA LEU A 89 1.35 11.84 0.27
C LEU A 89 1.18 11.16 1.62
N PHE A 90 1.59 9.90 1.75
CA PHE A 90 1.62 9.23 3.06
C PHE A 90 2.63 9.87 4.01
N THR A 91 3.79 10.30 3.53
CA THR A 91 4.80 11.01 4.34
C THR A 91 4.20 12.28 4.94
N VAL A 92 3.55 13.10 4.11
CA VAL A 92 2.86 14.31 4.58
C VAL A 92 1.73 13.94 5.55
N GLY A 93 0.94 12.91 5.26
CA GLY A 93 -0.15 12.45 6.13
C GLY A 93 0.32 12.05 7.53
N TYR A 94 1.48 11.41 7.67
CA TYR A 94 2.02 11.04 8.98
C TYR A 94 2.73 12.18 9.72
N LEU A 95 3.36 13.11 9.00
CA LEU A 95 4.18 14.16 9.59
C LEU A 95 3.44 15.47 9.84
N VAL A 96 2.38 15.76 9.09
CA VAL A 96 1.69 17.06 9.12
C VAL A 96 0.22 16.87 9.50
N GLU A 97 -0.21 17.55 10.56
CA GLU A 97 -1.63 17.68 10.94
C GLU A 97 -1.93 19.16 11.19
N LEU A 98 -2.82 19.72 10.38
CA LEU A 98 -3.22 21.12 10.48
C LEU A 98 -4.75 21.23 10.34
N PRO A 99 -5.44 21.97 11.22
CA PRO A 99 -6.90 22.12 11.15
C PRO A 99 -7.39 22.66 9.79
N THR A 100 -6.60 23.54 9.16
CA THR A 100 -6.90 24.11 7.83
C THR A 100 -6.91 23.07 6.71
N LEU A 101 -6.12 21.99 6.85
CA LEU A 101 -6.06 20.88 5.90
C LEU A 101 -7.13 19.81 6.18
N LYS A 102 -7.86 19.92 7.30
CA LYS A 102 -8.89 18.97 7.74
C LYS A 102 -8.39 17.52 7.73
N ASN A 103 -7.14 17.34 8.18
CA ASN A 103 -6.44 16.05 8.13
C ASN A 103 -6.06 15.49 9.50
N GLU A 104 -6.66 16.02 10.57
CA GLU A 104 -6.47 15.54 11.94
C GLU A 104 -6.94 14.08 12.09
N ILE A 105 -6.20 13.30 12.87
CA ILE A 105 -6.57 11.93 13.22
C ILE A 105 -7.78 11.96 14.16
N ARG A 106 -8.94 11.48 13.68
CA ARG A 106 -10.17 11.35 14.48
C ARG A 106 -10.20 10.06 15.29
N SER A 107 -9.70 8.98 14.70
CA SER A 107 -9.52 7.70 15.39
C SER A 107 -8.35 6.91 14.77
N VAL A 108 -7.83 5.98 15.55
CA VAL A 108 -6.88 4.95 15.10
C VAL A 108 -7.49 3.59 15.41
N ASP A 109 -7.29 2.63 14.51
CA ASP A 109 -7.84 1.28 14.64
C ASP A 109 -7.50 0.72 16.02
N PRO A 110 -8.51 0.39 16.85
CA PRO A 110 -8.30 -0.10 18.20
C PRO A 110 -7.91 -1.58 18.27
N THR A 111 -8.00 -2.32 17.15
CA THR A 111 -7.97 -3.78 17.12
C THR A 111 -6.59 -4.35 16.82
N LEU A 112 -6.20 -5.41 17.52
CA LEU A 112 -4.94 -6.10 17.23
C LEU A 112 -4.93 -6.73 15.84
N VAL A 113 -6.09 -7.17 15.34
CA VAL A 113 -6.21 -7.78 14.01
C VAL A 113 -5.93 -6.76 12.91
N GLY A 114 -6.50 -5.55 12.99
CA GLY A 114 -6.23 -4.48 12.03
C GLY A 114 -4.75 -4.07 12.02
N TRP A 115 -4.16 -3.89 13.19
CA TRP A 115 -2.73 -3.63 13.31
C TRP A 115 -1.87 -4.76 12.75
N THR A 116 -2.17 -6.02 13.09
CA THR A 116 -1.38 -7.18 12.60
C THR A 116 -1.48 -7.30 11.09
N ALA A 117 -2.70 -7.23 10.53
CA ALA A 117 -2.91 -7.28 9.08
C ALA A 117 -2.14 -6.16 8.38
N ALA A 118 -2.11 -4.95 8.97
CA ALA A 118 -1.36 -3.84 8.42
C ALA A 118 0.17 -4.07 8.50
N LEU A 119 0.68 -4.38 9.69
CA LEU A 119 2.11 -4.50 9.97
C LEU A 119 2.77 -5.60 9.13
N LEU A 120 2.11 -6.73 8.91
CA LEU A 120 2.62 -7.84 8.08
C LEU A 120 2.90 -7.44 6.62
N CYS A 121 2.43 -6.28 6.15
CA CYS A 121 2.78 -5.76 4.82
C CYS A 121 3.95 -4.79 4.81
N TYR A 122 4.51 -4.41 5.96
CA TYR A 122 5.57 -3.41 6.07
C TYR A 122 6.84 -3.99 6.73
N PRO A 123 8.04 -3.49 6.35
CA PRO A 123 9.27 -3.86 7.03
C PRO A 123 9.26 -3.49 8.52
N PRO A 124 9.88 -4.30 9.39
CA PRO A 124 10.58 -5.56 9.08
C PRO A 124 9.63 -6.78 8.99
N PHE A 125 8.35 -6.64 9.36
CA PHE A 125 7.41 -7.76 9.50
C PHE A 125 7.06 -8.44 8.18
N ASN A 126 7.05 -7.71 7.07
CA ASN A 126 6.86 -8.29 5.75
C ASN A 126 7.94 -9.34 5.41
N GLY A 127 9.14 -9.26 5.99
CA GLY A 127 10.16 -10.30 5.86
C GLY A 127 9.69 -11.62 6.46
N ILE A 128 9.07 -11.59 7.65
CA ILE A 128 8.46 -12.76 8.29
C ILE A 128 7.34 -13.31 7.40
N THR A 129 6.47 -12.43 6.89
CA THR A 129 5.40 -12.83 5.97
C THR A 129 5.94 -13.49 4.71
N SER A 130 7.00 -12.94 4.11
CA SER A 130 7.68 -13.55 2.95
C SER A 130 8.34 -14.88 3.28
N HIS A 131 8.88 -15.06 4.49
CA HIS A 131 9.43 -16.35 4.93
C HIS A 131 8.34 -17.41 5.10
N VAL A 132 7.16 -17.04 5.59
CA VAL A 132 6.05 -17.96 5.85
C VAL A 132 5.24 -18.26 4.59
N LEU A 133 4.82 -17.23 3.86
CA LEU A 133 3.98 -17.37 2.66
C LEU A 133 4.80 -17.63 1.40
N GLY A 134 6.10 -17.32 1.41
CA GLY A 134 6.90 -17.18 0.20
C GLY A 134 6.74 -15.79 -0.44
N TYR A 135 7.54 -15.53 -1.47
CA TYR A 135 7.40 -14.33 -2.30
C TYR A 135 7.64 -14.70 -3.76
N GLN A 136 6.58 -14.63 -4.58
CA GLN A 136 6.56 -15.08 -5.98
C GLN A 136 6.10 -13.92 -6.88
N VAL A 137 6.66 -12.73 -6.69
CA VAL A 137 6.33 -11.54 -7.46
C VAL A 137 7.63 -10.87 -7.89
N SER A 138 7.77 -10.56 -9.18
CA SER A 138 8.81 -9.67 -9.68
C SER A 138 8.22 -8.27 -9.86
N ASP A 139 8.96 -7.25 -9.42
CA ASP A 139 8.58 -5.85 -9.68
C ASP A 139 8.69 -5.51 -11.17
N PHE A 140 9.60 -6.17 -11.90
CA PHE A 140 9.72 -6.07 -13.37
C PHE A 140 9.73 -7.47 -14.00
N PRO A 141 8.56 -8.10 -14.20
CA PRO A 141 8.45 -9.46 -14.73
C PRO A 141 8.97 -9.58 -16.16
N GLN A 142 9.71 -10.65 -16.42
CA GLN A 142 10.28 -10.98 -17.73
C GLN A 142 9.39 -11.99 -18.46
N PHE A 143 9.07 -11.73 -19.72
CA PHE A 143 8.23 -12.60 -20.55
C PHE A 143 8.95 -12.87 -21.87
N ASP A 144 8.92 -14.12 -22.33
CA ASP A 144 9.68 -14.53 -23.53
C ASP A 144 9.19 -13.86 -24.81
N ASN A 145 7.88 -13.62 -24.92
CA ASN A 145 7.31 -12.90 -26.05
C ASN A 145 7.51 -11.38 -25.88
N PRO A 146 8.26 -10.69 -26.76
CA PRO A 146 8.58 -9.27 -26.58
C PRO A 146 7.35 -8.36 -26.53
N THR A 147 6.32 -8.66 -27.33
CA THR A 147 5.07 -7.90 -27.35
C THR A 147 4.30 -8.07 -26.03
N ALA A 148 4.15 -9.31 -25.56
CA ALA A 148 3.52 -9.58 -24.27
C ALA A 148 4.32 -8.94 -23.12
N HIS A 149 5.65 -8.98 -23.19
CA HIS A 149 6.52 -8.36 -22.20
C HIS A 149 6.25 -6.87 -22.05
N VAL A 150 6.24 -6.13 -23.15
CA VAL A 150 5.97 -4.68 -23.13
C VAL A 150 4.54 -4.40 -22.69
N LEU A 151 3.54 -5.09 -23.27
CA LEU A 151 2.13 -4.84 -22.96
C LEU A 151 1.79 -5.11 -21.49
N LEU A 152 2.25 -6.23 -20.94
CA LEU A 152 1.96 -6.60 -19.55
C LEU A 152 2.68 -5.67 -18.56
N ASN A 153 3.90 -5.22 -18.86
CA ASN A 153 4.61 -4.28 -18.00
C ASN A 153 4.03 -2.85 -18.09
N ILE A 154 3.54 -2.42 -19.26
CA ILE A 154 2.77 -1.17 -19.38
C ILE A 154 1.46 -1.27 -18.57
N LEU A 155 0.74 -2.39 -18.67
CA LEU A 155 -0.47 -2.61 -17.88
C LEU A 155 -0.17 -2.61 -16.37
N LEU A 156 0.93 -3.23 -15.94
CA LEU A 156 1.40 -3.21 -14.56
C LEU A 156 1.66 -1.76 -14.10
N LEU A 157 2.38 -0.96 -14.89
CA LEU A 157 2.62 0.46 -14.59
C LEU A 157 1.32 1.25 -14.54
N ALA A 158 0.36 1.00 -15.44
CA ALA A 158 -0.94 1.66 -15.44
C ALA A 158 -1.74 1.33 -14.17
N LEU A 159 -1.74 0.07 -13.73
CA LEU A 159 -2.34 -0.35 -12.46
C LEU A 159 -1.67 0.35 -11.27
N MET A 160 -0.33 0.39 -11.26
CA MET A 160 0.42 1.08 -10.20
C MET A 160 0.19 2.60 -10.22
N ALA A 161 -0.01 3.21 -11.38
CA ALA A 161 -0.38 4.61 -11.51
C ALA A 161 -1.79 4.88 -10.94
N ILE A 162 -2.75 3.99 -11.14
CA ILE A 162 -4.08 4.08 -10.50
C ILE A 162 -3.96 3.88 -8.99
N TYR A 163 -3.09 2.98 -8.53
CA TYR A 163 -2.75 2.81 -7.11
C TYR A 163 -2.25 4.13 -6.50
N ALA A 164 -1.28 4.80 -7.11
CA ALA A 164 -0.82 6.11 -6.63
C ALA A 164 -1.89 7.20 -6.80
N GLY A 165 -2.72 7.12 -7.84
CA GLY A 165 -3.85 8.00 -8.07
C GLY A 165 -4.92 7.92 -6.97
N ALA A 166 -5.10 6.76 -6.35
CA ALA A 166 -5.93 6.63 -5.14
C ALA A 166 -5.33 7.45 -3.99
N SER A 167 -4.02 7.39 -3.78
CA SER A 167 -3.33 8.20 -2.76
C SER A 167 -3.46 9.71 -3.05
N VAL A 168 -3.38 10.11 -4.33
CA VAL A 168 -3.66 11.50 -4.75
C VAL A 168 -5.09 11.92 -4.38
N ALA A 169 -6.08 11.03 -4.56
CA ALA A 169 -7.45 11.33 -4.17
C ALA A 169 -7.62 11.51 -2.64
N LEU A 170 -6.90 10.71 -1.85
CA LEU A 170 -6.83 10.85 -0.38
C LEU A 170 -6.16 12.17 0.03
N GLY A 171 -5.12 12.58 -0.68
CA GLY A 171 -4.36 13.81 -0.40
C GLY A 171 -3.78 13.80 1.01
N PHE A 172 -3.99 14.89 1.78
CA PHE A 172 -3.47 15.04 3.15
C PHE A 172 -4.03 14.04 4.17
N LYS A 173 -5.05 13.26 3.80
CA LYS A 173 -5.66 12.23 4.65
C LYS A 173 -5.02 10.85 4.47
N ALA A 174 -4.08 10.70 3.53
CA ALA A 174 -3.42 9.44 3.23
C ALA A 174 -2.66 8.90 4.46
N SER A 175 -3.16 7.81 5.04
CA SER A 175 -2.52 7.11 6.17
C SER A 175 -3.18 5.75 6.41
N ASN A 176 -2.40 4.80 6.91
CA ASN A 176 -2.90 3.49 7.34
C ASN A 176 -3.51 3.58 8.74
N LEU A 177 -4.49 2.71 9.03
CA LEU A 177 -5.11 2.50 10.35
C LEU A 177 -5.81 3.71 10.97
N THR A 178 -5.99 4.82 10.26
CA THR A 178 -6.61 6.03 10.83
C THR A 178 -7.93 6.37 10.15
N HIS A 179 -8.84 6.97 10.90
CA HIS A 179 -9.95 7.74 10.34
C HIS A 179 -9.58 9.23 10.33
N ARG A 180 -9.48 9.82 9.13
CA ARG A 180 -9.29 11.28 8.92
C ARG A 180 -10.45 11.89 8.12
N GLY A 181 -11.58 11.18 8.08
CA GLY A 181 -12.74 11.50 7.27
C GLY A 181 -12.73 10.79 5.91
N ILE A 182 -13.92 10.49 5.41
CA ILE A 182 -14.12 9.66 4.22
C ILE A 182 -13.87 10.46 2.94
N VAL A 183 -13.28 9.78 1.96
CA VAL A 183 -12.99 10.32 0.62
C VAL A 183 -13.79 9.51 -0.39
N GLU A 184 -14.60 10.21 -1.18
CA GLU A 184 -15.58 9.58 -2.08
C GLU A 184 -15.39 10.02 -3.54
N ARG A 185 -14.26 10.65 -3.85
CA ARG A 185 -13.92 11.23 -5.16
C ARG A 185 -12.80 10.45 -5.85
N GLY A 186 -12.67 10.64 -7.15
CA GLY A 186 -11.66 9.93 -7.95
C GLY A 186 -11.95 8.41 -7.96
N PRO A 187 -10.94 7.55 -7.82
CA PRO A 187 -11.13 6.09 -7.83
C PRO A 187 -12.10 5.58 -6.74
N TYR A 188 -12.18 6.29 -5.60
CA TYR A 188 -13.09 5.98 -4.49
C TYR A 188 -14.57 6.20 -4.82
N ALA A 189 -14.91 6.86 -5.93
CA ALA A 189 -16.28 6.98 -6.40
C ALA A 189 -16.80 5.68 -7.04
N VAL A 190 -15.90 4.77 -7.45
CA VAL A 190 -16.23 3.55 -8.20
C VAL A 190 -16.12 2.30 -7.32
N ILE A 191 -15.02 2.17 -6.58
CA ILE A 191 -14.73 1.04 -5.69
C ILE A 191 -14.15 1.56 -4.37
N ARG A 192 -14.36 0.83 -3.26
CA ARG A 192 -13.93 1.27 -1.92
C ARG A 192 -12.42 1.16 -1.69
N HIS A 193 -11.76 0.18 -2.32
CA HIS A 193 -10.32 -0.09 -2.14
C HIS A 193 -9.52 -0.12 -3.45
N PRO A 194 -9.49 1.00 -4.20
CA PRO A 194 -8.84 1.07 -5.52
C PRO A 194 -7.34 0.75 -5.47
N ALA A 195 -6.64 1.23 -4.44
CA ALA A 195 -5.23 0.94 -4.23
C ALA A 195 -5.00 -0.57 -4.05
N TYR A 196 -5.72 -1.22 -3.13
CA TYR A 196 -5.55 -2.65 -2.88
C TYR A 196 -5.90 -3.50 -4.12
N THR A 197 -6.95 -3.15 -4.86
CA THR A 197 -7.31 -3.82 -6.13
C THR A 197 -6.17 -3.73 -7.13
N CYS A 198 -5.71 -2.52 -7.45
CA CYS A 198 -4.72 -2.32 -8.51
C CYS A 198 -3.36 -2.93 -8.13
N LYS A 199 -2.96 -2.84 -6.86
CA LYS A 199 -1.73 -3.46 -6.36
C LYS A 199 -1.77 -4.98 -6.48
N ASN A 200 -2.87 -5.61 -6.08
CA ASN A 200 -3.01 -7.06 -6.23
C ASN A 200 -3.00 -7.47 -7.71
N MET A 201 -3.71 -6.76 -8.59
CA MET A 201 -3.69 -7.06 -10.03
C MET A 201 -2.27 -6.90 -10.63
N ALA A 202 -1.53 -5.87 -10.22
CA ALA A 202 -0.13 -5.69 -10.62
C ALA A 202 0.77 -6.84 -10.12
N TRP A 203 0.57 -7.29 -8.87
CA TRP A 203 1.28 -8.45 -8.31
C TRP A 203 0.93 -9.76 -9.02
N TRP A 204 -0.31 -9.95 -9.43
CA TRP A 204 -0.70 -11.09 -10.26
C TRP A 204 0.07 -11.10 -11.58
N ILE A 205 0.19 -9.96 -12.29
CA ILE A 205 1.02 -9.85 -13.50
C ILE A 205 2.50 -10.15 -13.16
N GLY A 206 3.03 -9.53 -12.11
CA GLY A 206 4.40 -9.71 -11.63
C GLY A 206 4.75 -11.15 -11.24
N SER A 207 3.74 -11.95 -10.88
CA SER A 207 3.90 -13.34 -10.48
C SER A 207 3.94 -14.34 -11.64
N VAL A 208 3.38 -13.99 -12.80
CA VAL A 208 3.16 -14.96 -13.90
C VAL A 208 4.44 -15.70 -14.30
N PRO A 209 5.59 -15.03 -14.55
CA PRO A 209 6.80 -15.75 -14.97
C PRO A 209 7.33 -16.70 -13.89
N LEU A 210 7.28 -16.28 -12.62
CA LEU A 210 7.79 -17.05 -11.49
C LEU A 210 6.92 -18.27 -11.20
N VAL A 211 5.60 -18.09 -11.21
CA VAL A 211 4.64 -19.19 -11.05
C VAL A 211 4.75 -20.16 -12.22
N SER A 212 4.87 -19.67 -13.46
CA SER A 212 5.08 -20.51 -14.65
C SER A 212 6.37 -21.34 -14.55
N ALA A 213 7.48 -20.71 -14.14
CA ALA A 213 8.74 -21.40 -13.91
C ALA A 213 8.67 -22.43 -12.77
N ALA A 214 7.85 -22.20 -11.75
CA ALA A 214 7.60 -23.18 -10.71
C ALA A 214 6.82 -24.40 -11.23
N PHE A 215 5.80 -24.18 -12.08
CA PHE A 215 5.05 -25.26 -12.73
C PHE A 215 5.92 -26.11 -13.66
N SER A 216 6.88 -25.50 -14.36
CA SER A 216 7.80 -26.25 -15.22
C SER A 216 8.77 -27.14 -14.43
N GLN A 217 9.02 -26.84 -13.15
CA GLN A 217 9.82 -27.68 -12.26
C GLN A 217 9.00 -28.84 -11.69
N SER A 218 7.80 -28.55 -11.15
CA SER A 218 6.85 -29.57 -10.72
C SER A 218 5.46 -28.98 -10.48
N TRP A 219 4.42 -29.81 -10.58
CA TRP A 219 3.06 -29.44 -10.21
C TRP A 219 2.95 -28.95 -8.76
N PHE A 220 3.67 -29.57 -7.83
CA PHE A 220 3.68 -29.17 -6.43
C PHE A 220 4.26 -27.76 -6.23
N ASN A 221 5.40 -27.46 -6.87
CA ASN A 221 6.02 -26.13 -6.79
C ASN A 221 5.12 -25.06 -7.42
N GLY A 222 4.48 -25.37 -8.54
CA GLY A 222 3.52 -24.47 -9.19
C GLY A 222 2.32 -24.14 -8.30
N ILE A 223 1.70 -25.15 -7.68
CA ILE A 223 0.57 -24.95 -6.75
C ILE A 223 1.01 -24.16 -5.52
N LEU A 224 2.19 -24.46 -4.96
CA LEU A 224 2.75 -23.72 -3.83
C LEU A 224 2.98 -22.24 -4.19
N ALA A 225 3.58 -21.97 -5.35
CA ALA A 225 3.82 -20.60 -5.82
C ALA A 225 2.53 -19.82 -6.07
N LEU A 226 1.52 -20.47 -6.65
CA LEU A 226 0.18 -19.89 -6.79
C LEU A 226 -0.45 -19.60 -5.42
N GLY A 227 -0.33 -20.53 -4.48
CA GLY A 227 -0.77 -20.38 -3.10
C GLY A 227 -0.13 -19.18 -2.40
N THR A 228 1.15 -18.91 -2.64
CA THR A 228 1.84 -17.70 -2.17
C THR A 228 1.15 -16.43 -2.66
N VAL A 229 0.88 -16.31 -3.96
CA VAL A 229 0.26 -15.11 -4.56
C VAL A 229 -1.15 -14.90 -4.02
N VAL A 230 -1.92 -15.99 -3.86
CA VAL A 230 -3.24 -15.97 -3.22
C VAL A 230 -3.12 -15.52 -1.76
N GLY A 231 -2.15 -16.04 -1.01
CA GLY A 231 -1.92 -15.68 0.40
C GLY A 231 -1.65 -14.18 0.57
N TRP A 232 -0.81 -13.60 -0.28
CA TRP A 232 -0.58 -12.16 -0.31
C TRP A 232 -1.85 -11.38 -0.67
N THR A 233 -2.63 -11.84 -1.65
CA THR A 233 -3.92 -11.21 -2.00
C THR A 233 -4.87 -11.23 -0.81
N MET A 234 -4.96 -12.36 -0.09
CA MET A 234 -5.81 -12.51 1.09
C MET A 234 -5.38 -11.62 2.26
N LEU A 235 -4.08 -11.37 2.42
CA LEU A 235 -3.59 -10.42 3.42
C LEU A 235 -4.10 -8.98 3.14
N TYR A 236 -4.13 -8.54 1.87
CA TYR A 236 -4.72 -7.25 1.50
C TYR A 236 -6.23 -7.23 1.65
N VAL A 237 -6.92 -8.36 1.40
CA VAL A 237 -8.35 -8.49 1.66
C VAL A 237 -8.64 -8.36 3.16
N LEU A 238 -7.86 -9.02 4.01
CA LEU A 238 -7.98 -8.91 5.46
C LEU A 238 -7.79 -7.47 5.92
N ARG A 239 -6.78 -6.77 5.41
CA ARG A 239 -6.54 -5.35 5.69
C ARG A 239 -7.73 -4.48 5.33
N ALA A 240 -8.28 -4.67 4.13
CA ALA A 240 -9.45 -3.93 3.68
C ALA A 240 -10.61 -4.15 4.65
N ILE A 241 -10.91 -5.41 5.00
CA ILE A 241 -12.00 -5.76 5.92
C ILE A 241 -11.81 -5.09 7.28
N THR A 242 -10.63 -5.21 7.89
CA THR A 242 -10.34 -4.59 9.18
C THR A 242 -10.43 -3.07 9.14
N GLU A 243 -10.00 -2.46 8.03
CA GLU A 243 -10.11 -1.02 7.82
C GLU A 243 -11.58 -0.58 7.70
N GLU A 244 -12.40 -1.30 6.93
CA GLU A 244 -13.83 -0.99 6.84
C GLU A 244 -14.53 -1.14 8.20
N ASP A 245 -14.21 -2.18 8.96
CA ASP A 245 -14.82 -2.43 10.26
C ASP A 245 -14.46 -1.33 11.27
N HIS A 246 -13.20 -0.90 11.28
CA HIS A 246 -12.79 0.28 12.03
C HIS A 246 -13.56 1.52 11.58
N LEU A 247 -13.62 1.83 10.28
CA LEU A 247 -14.30 3.03 9.78
C LEU A 247 -15.81 3.02 10.06
N ARG A 248 -16.47 1.86 10.02
CA ARG A 248 -17.90 1.71 10.41
C ARG A 248 -18.14 1.97 11.89
N SER A 249 -17.16 1.69 12.75
CA SER A 249 -17.31 1.80 14.20
C SER A 249 -17.29 3.23 14.75
N VAL A 250 -16.96 4.24 13.92
CA VAL A 250 -16.67 5.59 14.41
C VAL A 250 -17.88 6.54 14.38
N ASP A 251 -18.37 6.90 13.18
CA ASP A 251 -19.34 8.02 13.03
C ASP A 251 -20.43 7.77 11.98
N GLY A 252 -20.58 6.53 11.48
CA GLY A 252 -21.59 6.15 10.49
C GLY A 252 -21.36 6.69 9.07
N ALA A 253 -20.44 7.64 8.86
CA ALA A 253 -20.16 8.21 7.54
C ALA A 253 -19.68 7.15 6.55
N TYR A 254 -18.87 6.19 7.02
CA TYR A 254 -18.40 5.09 6.18
C TYR A 254 -19.54 4.14 5.77
N ALA A 255 -20.55 3.93 6.62
CA ALA A 255 -21.71 3.10 6.28
C ALA A 255 -22.51 3.74 5.13
N ALA A 256 -22.78 5.05 5.22
CA ALA A 256 -23.44 5.81 4.16
C ALA A 256 -22.63 5.80 2.85
N TYR A 257 -21.30 5.91 2.94
CA TYR A 257 -20.42 5.77 1.78
C TYR A 257 -20.50 4.36 1.17
N ALA A 258 -20.49 3.31 1.98
CA ALA A 258 -20.55 1.92 1.51
C ALA A 258 -21.89 1.55 0.86
N GLU A 259 -22.99 2.20 1.23
CA GLU A 259 -24.28 2.05 0.56
C GLU A 259 -24.28 2.64 -0.85
N ARG A 260 -23.58 3.78 -1.03
CA ARG A 260 -23.43 4.44 -2.33
C ARG A 260 -22.42 3.73 -3.23
N VAL A 261 -21.26 3.36 -2.68
CA VAL A 261 -20.19 2.66 -3.39
C VAL A 261 -20.19 1.20 -2.93
N ARG A 262 -20.99 0.41 -3.66
CA ARG A 262 -21.29 -0.99 -3.28
C ARG A 262 -20.10 -1.92 -3.40
N TYR A 263 -19.25 -1.70 -4.40
CA TYR A 263 -18.14 -2.60 -4.73
C TYR A 263 -16.92 -2.36 -3.84
N ARG A 264 -16.47 -3.41 -3.16
CA ARG A 264 -15.25 -3.34 -2.34
C ARG A 264 -13.99 -3.23 -3.20
N PHE A 265 -13.84 -4.14 -4.17
CA PHE A 265 -12.61 -4.28 -4.96
C PHE A 265 -12.84 -4.18 -6.46
N VAL A 266 -13.62 -5.08 -7.06
CA VAL A 266 -13.87 -5.13 -8.51
C VAL A 266 -15.38 -5.16 -8.73
N PRO A 267 -15.93 -4.33 -9.64
CA PRO A 267 -17.35 -4.39 -9.95
C PRO A 267 -17.81 -5.81 -10.32
N GLY A 268 -18.82 -6.32 -9.62
CA GLY A 268 -19.37 -7.68 -9.84
C GLY A 268 -18.70 -8.80 -9.04
N LEU A 269 -17.59 -8.53 -8.34
CA LEU A 269 -17.04 -9.41 -7.31
C LEU A 269 -17.32 -8.76 -5.95
N VAL A 270 -18.03 -9.49 -5.08
CA VAL A 270 -18.61 -9.00 -3.81
C VAL A 270 -17.60 -8.26 -2.94
#